data_AF-A0A852VPP7-F1
#
_entry.id   AF-A0A852VPP7-F1
#
_cell.length_a   1.000
_cell.length_b   1.000
_cell.length_c   1.000
_cell.angle_alpha   90.00
_cell.angle_beta   90.00
_cell.angle_gamma   90.00
#
_symmetry.space_group_name_H-M   'P 1'
#
loop_
_entity.id
_entity.type
_entity.pdbx_description
1 polymer ?
#
loop_
_entity_poly.entity_id
_entity_poly.type
_entity_poly.pdbx_seq_one_letter_code
_entity_poly.pdbx_strand_id
1 'polypeptide(L)'
;MHEYCHRCGGELAASVGDSPFCPHCGSPQIYLQDYELQSNGEEQSNGAEGDTTGAMPPPRPQQVEWKTAIRCALLVAVVAAVLSVLSARVQLVSPLTWLWTISGSMITLALYQKRKPLAWMDAGIGARIGVVVGLALVSCLAVAMAGAGLVARFGLHNMAGFDAELTQTLHAQVEKAAATTPEPPDVVRFLYSPEARAGIMLAGFAMVSGVLLVLSTVGGALGGFMRMRRKVSA
;
A
#
# COMPACT_ATOMS: atom_id res chain seq x y z
N MET A 1 -35.64 -31.22 -4.09
CA MET A 1 -36.40 -29.97 -4.35
C MET A 1 -36.78 -30.00 -5.82
N HIS A 2 -38.05 -29.74 -6.16
CA HIS A 2 -38.43 -29.59 -7.56
C HIS A 2 -37.97 -28.21 -8.03
N GLU A 3 -37.16 -28.16 -9.07
CA GLU A 3 -36.77 -26.90 -9.70
C GLU A 3 -37.81 -26.54 -10.78
N TYR A 4 -38.14 -25.27 -10.87
CA TYR A 4 -39.08 -24.76 -11.86
C TYR A 4 -38.34 -23.90 -12.88
N CYS A 5 -38.76 -23.98 -14.14
CA CYS A 5 -38.20 -23.15 -15.21
C CYS A 5 -38.48 -21.65 -14.96
N HIS A 6 -37.44 -20.82 -14.94
CA HIS A 6 -37.58 -19.36 -14.74
C HIS A 6 -38.47 -18.66 -15.77
N ARG A 7 -38.61 -19.22 -16.99
CA ARG A 7 -39.32 -18.58 -18.10
C ARG A 7 -40.77 -19.04 -18.23
N CYS A 8 -41.04 -20.34 -18.12
CA CYS A 8 -42.38 -20.89 -18.33
C CYS A 8 -43.02 -21.49 -17.07
N GLY A 9 -42.29 -21.57 -15.96
CA GLY A 9 -42.78 -22.16 -14.71
C GLY A 9 -43.00 -23.68 -14.77
N GLY A 10 -42.62 -24.34 -15.86
CA GLY A 10 -42.72 -25.80 -15.99
C GLY A 10 -41.78 -26.53 -15.04
N GLU A 11 -42.22 -27.69 -14.54
CA GLU A 11 -41.44 -28.56 -13.65
C GLU A 11 -40.21 -29.11 -14.37
N LEU A 12 -39.04 -28.95 -13.76
CA LEU A 12 -37.80 -29.57 -14.21
C LEU A 12 -37.63 -30.88 -13.42
N ALA A 13 -37.46 -31.99 -14.15
CA ALA A 13 -37.25 -33.28 -13.52
C ALA A 13 -35.90 -33.29 -12.79
N ALA A 14 -35.94 -33.58 -11.48
CA ALA A 14 -34.76 -33.56 -10.59
C ALA A 14 -33.66 -34.56 -10.98
N SER A 15 -33.94 -35.51 -11.88
CA SER A 15 -32.97 -36.46 -12.43
C SER A 15 -32.20 -35.92 -13.65
N VAL A 16 -32.41 -34.64 -14.00
CA VAL A 16 -31.86 -34.01 -15.20
C VAL A 16 -31.08 -32.74 -14.81
N GLY A 17 -30.12 -32.89 -13.90
CA GLY A 17 -29.04 -31.92 -13.74
C GLY A 17 -28.15 -31.80 -14.99
N ASP A 18 -28.37 -32.65 -16.01
CA ASP A 18 -27.55 -32.75 -17.23
C ASP A 18 -28.14 -32.04 -18.46
N SER A 19 -29.41 -31.60 -18.45
CA SER A 19 -29.96 -30.87 -19.61
C SER A 19 -29.91 -29.36 -19.36
N PRO A 20 -29.03 -28.62 -20.06
CA PRO A 20 -28.90 -27.18 -19.85
C PRO A 20 -30.12 -26.37 -20.36
N PHE A 21 -31.16 -27.03 -20.88
CA PHE A 21 -32.35 -26.41 -21.47
C PHE A 21 -33.63 -27.01 -20.91
N CYS A 22 -34.64 -26.17 -20.73
CA CYS A 22 -35.99 -26.60 -20.37
C CYS A 22 -36.66 -27.38 -21.52
N PRO A 23 -37.23 -28.58 -21.30
CA PRO A 23 -37.88 -29.37 -22.34
C PRO A 23 -39.18 -28.73 -22.85
N HIS A 24 -39.81 -27.84 -22.07
CA HIS A 24 -41.08 -27.22 -22.44
C HIS A 24 -40.93 -25.99 -23.33
N CYS A 25 -39.92 -25.14 -23.09
CA CYS A 25 -39.79 -23.85 -23.76
C CYS A 25 -38.39 -23.59 -24.37
N GLY A 26 -37.46 -24.53 -24.21
CA GLY A 26 -36.09 -24.42 -24.70
C GLY A 26 -35.24 -23.37 -23.99
N SER A 27 -35.71 -22.77 -22.89
CA SER A 27 -34.91 -21.75 -22.19
C SER A 27 -33.69 -22.38 -21.51
N PRO A 28 -32.50 -21.78 -21.62
CA PRO A 28 -31.32 -22.25 -20.90
C PRO A 28 -31.51 -22.08 -19.38
N GLN A 29 -31.25 -23.14 -18.61
CA GLN A 29 -31.31 -23.13 -17.13
C GLN A 29 -29.89 -23.11 -16.53
N ILE A 30 -29.03 -22.23 -17.06
CA ILE A 30 -27.67 -22.06 -16.55
C ILE A 30 -27.76 -21.12 -15.35
N TYR A 31 -27.71 -21.69 -14.15
CA TYR A 31 -27.47 -20.91 -12.94
C TYR A 31 -25.96 -20.70 -12.84
N LEU A 32 -25.50 -19.44 -12.93
CA LEU A 32 -24.18 -19.12 -12.39
C LEU A 32 -24.28 -19.39 -10.89
N GLN A 33 -23.65 -20.46 -10.42
CA GLN A 33 -23.40 -20.59 -8.99
C GLN A 33 -22.53 -19.42 -8.58
N ASP A 34 -23.16 -18.48 -7.88
CA ASP A 34 -22.55 -17.26 -7.41
C ASP A 34 -21.29 -17.58 -6.61
N TYR A 35 -20.20 -16.95 -7.04
CA TYR A 35 -18.86 -16.95 -6.47
C TYR A 35 -18.79 -16.25 -5.09
N GLU A 36 -19.92 -16.03 -4.41
CA GLU A 36 -19.98 -15.27 -3.16
C GLU A 36 -19.84 -16.15 -1.89
N LEU A 37 -19.90 -17.48 -2.00
CA LEU A 37 -19.79 -18.38 -0.84
C LEU A 37 -18.34 -18.71 -0.42
N GLN A 38 -17.32 -18.31 -1.18
CA GLN A 38 -15.92 -18.60 -0.84
C GLN A 38 -15.20 -17.41 -0.19
N SER A 39 -15.95 -16.59 0.56
CA SER A 39 -15.38 -15.55 1.43
C SER A 39 -15.09 -16.04 2.85
N ASN A 40 -15.54 -17.25 3.23
CA ASN A 40 -15.29 -17.83 4.56
C ASN A 40 -14.97 -19.34 4.46
N GLY A 41 -13.72 -19.72 4.75
CA GLY A 41 -13.38 -21.10 5.15
C GLY A 41 -12.72 -21.98 4.11
N GLU A 42 -11.40 -22.09 4.24
CA GLU A 42 -10.58 -23.32 4.14
C GLU A 42 -10.52 -24.17 2.85
N GLU A 43 -9.33 -24.75 2.69
CA GLU A 43 -8.84 -25.57 1.59
C GLU A 43 -9.73 -26.76 1.25
N GLN A 44 -9.97 -27.03 -0.04
CA GLN A 44 -10.01 -28.41 -0.49
C GLN A 44 -9.60 -28.58 -1.96
N SER A 45 -8.43 -29.19 -2.13
CA SER A 45 -8.10 -29.99 -3.30
C SER A 45 -9.12 -31.11 -3.48
N ASN A 46 -9.80 -31.16 -4.62
CA ASN A 46 -10.08 -32.42 -5.31
C ASN A 46 -10.58 -32.15 -6.74
N GLY A 47 -10.07 -32.95 -7.67
CA GLY A 47 -10.37 -32.86 -9.09
C GLY A 47 -11.83 -33.18 -9.40
N ALA A 48 -12.39 -32.43 -10.33
CA ALA A 48 -13.49 -32.87 -11.17
C ALA A 48 -13.06 -32.59 -12.61
N GLU A 49 -12.67 -33.67 -13.27
CA GLU A 49 -12.43 -33.81 -14.70
C GLU A 49 -13.79 -33.59 -15.40
N GLY A 50 -14.07 -32.34 -15.76
CA GLY A 50 -15.18 -31.99 -16.63
C GLY A 50 -14.62 -31.64 -18.00
N ASP A 51 -15.09 -32.34 -19.04
CA ASP A 51 -14.73 -32.12 -20.44
C ASP A 51 -14.72 -30.62 -20.79
N THR A 52 -13.52 -30.03 -20.84
CA THR A 52 -13.33 -28.67 -21.32
C THR A 52 -12.97 -28.74 -22.80
N THR A 53 -13.73 -28.04 -23.64
CA THR A 53 -13.34 -27.70 -25.01
C THR A 53 -11.87 -27.27 -25.01
N GLY A 54 -11.04 -27.83 -25.89
CA GLY A 54 -9.56 -27.79 -25.86
C GLY A 54 -8.87 -26.42 -25.88
N ALA A 55 -9.57 -25.34 -25.57
CA ALA A 55 -8.99 -24.09 -25.09
C ALA A 55 -8.62 -24.25 -23.61
N MET A 56 -7.33 -24.12 -23.32
CA MET A 56 -6.81 -24.04 -21.96
C MET A 56 -7.61 -22.95 -21.21
N PRO A 57 -8.28 -23.26 -20.09
CA PRO A 57 -9.09 -22.27 -19.37
C PRO A 57 -8.20 -21.08 -19.01
N PRO A 58 -8.68 -19.82 -19.18
CA PRO A 58 -7.89 -18.65 -18.83
C PRO A 58 -7.43 -18.78 -17.38
N PRO A 59 -6.14 -18.50 -17.07
CA PRO A 59 -5.62 -18.65 -15.73
C PRO A 59 -6.49 -17.84 -14.78
N ARG A 60 -7.07 -18.52 -13.78
CA ARG A 60 -7.92 -17.88 -12.77
C ARG A 60 -7.16 -16.67 -12.20
N PRO A 61 -7.82 -15.51 -12.03
CA PRO A 61 -7.18 -14.36 -11.40
C PRO A 61 -6.59 -14.79 -10.06
N GLN A 62 -5.26 -14.86 -9.98
CA GLN A 62 -4.60 -15.28 -8.75
C GLN A 62 -4.90 -14.24 -7.67
N GLN A 63 -5.40 -14.71 -6.53
CA GLN A 63 -5.54 -13.90 -5.33
C GLN A 63 -4.17 -13.31 -4.95
N VAL A 64 -4.21 -12.12 -4.35
CA VAL A 64 -3.01 -11.35 -4.00
C VAL A 64 -2.14 -12.14 -3.03
N GLU A 65 -0.94 -12.50 -3.47
CA GLU A 65 0.03 -13.18 -2.62
C GLU A 65 0.71 -12.18 -1.66
N TRP A 66 0.09 -11.97 -0.50
CA TRP A 66 0.50 -10.96 0.49
C TRP A 66 1.94 -11.11 0.98
N LYS A 67 2.44 -12.34 1.11
CA LYS A 67 3.82 -12.62 1.52
C LYS A 67 4.83 -12.00 0.54
N THR A 68 4.56 -12.11 -0.75
CA THR A 68 5.41 -11.54 -1.80
C THR A 68 5.26 -10.02 -1.88
N ALA A 69 4.04 -9.49 -1.71
CA ALA A 69 3.81 -8.05 -1.64
C ALA A 69 4.57 -7.39 -0.48
N ILE A 70 4.51 -7.97 0.72
CA ILE A 70 5.21 -7.48 1.93
C ILE A 70 6.72 -7.55 1.74
N ARG A 71 7.26 -8.62 1.16
CA ARG A 71 8.70 -8.74 0.87
C ARG A 71 9.18 -7.68 -0.11
N CYS A 72 8.41 -7.42 -1.18
CA CYS A 72 8.74 -6.34 -2.12
C CYS A 72 8.66 -4.97 -1.45
N ALA A 73 7.64 -4.73 -0.63
CA ALA A 73 7.49 -3.50 0.14
C ALA A 73 8.68 -3.27 1.08
N LEU A 74 9.08 -4.29 1.84
CA LEU A 74 10.24 -4.22 2.74
C LEU A 74 11.54 -3.95 2.00
N LEU A 75 11.79 -4.63 0.87
CA LEU A 75 13.01 -4.40 0.09
C LEU A 75 13.11 -2.95 -0.40
N VAL A 76 12.02 -2.42 -0.94
CA VAL A 76 12.00 -1.02 -1.40
C VAL A 76 12.11 -0.06 -0.22
N ALA A 77 11.43 -0.36 0.90
CA ALA A 77 11.47 0.47 2.10
C ALA A 77 12.87 0.55 2.73
N VAL A 78 13.59 -0.57 2.79
CA VAL A 78 14.97 -0.61 3.31
C VAL A 78 15.91 0.19 2.41
N VAL A 79 15.84 -0.02 1.09
CA VAL A 79 16.66 0.74 0.13
C VAL A 79 16.34 2.23 0.23
N ALA A 80 15.07 2.59 0.35
CA ALA A 80 14.64 3.96 0.51
C ALA A 80 15.15 4.59 1.82
N ALA A 81 15.05 3.88 2.93
CA ALA A 81 15.53 4.35 4.23
C ALA A 81 17.05 4.58 4.23
N VAL A 82 17.83 3.66 3.63
CA VAL A 82 19.28 3.81 3.49
C VAL A 82 19.64 5.02 2.64
N LEU A 83 18.99 5.18 1.48
CA LEU A 83 19.18 6.33 0.60
C LEU A 83 18.82 7.65 1.31
N SER A 84 17.73 7.68 2.08
CA SER A 84 17.33 8.85 2.86
C SER A 84 18.40 9.25 3.87
N VAL A 85 18.93 8.30 4.64
CA VAL A 85 20.02 8.57 5.61
C VAL A 85 21.30 9.03 4.91
N LEU A 86 21.65 8.44 3.77
CA LEU A 86 22.82 8.85 2.98
C LEU A 86 22.64 10.27 2.43
N SER A 87 21.45 10.58 1.92
CA SER A 87 21.14 11.90 1.36
C SER A 87 21.14 13.00 2.42
N ALA A 88 20.79 12.69 3.67
CA ALA A 88 20.87 13.63 4.78
C ALA A 88 22.32 14.07 5.07
N ARG A 89 23.33 13.30 4.64
CA ARG A 89 24.75 13.68 4.75
C ARG A 89 25.23 14.58 3.62
N VAL A 90 24.49 14.67 2.52
CA VAL A 90 24.88 15.39 1.30
C VAL A 90 23.79 16.40 0.96
N GLN A 91 23.93 17.64 1.45
CA GLN A 91 22.93 18.72 1.26
C GLN A 91 22.58 19.02 -0.22
N LEU A 92 23.36 18.54 -1.19
CA LEU A 92 23.16 18.73 -2.63
C LEU A 92 22.06 17.87 -3.28
N VAL A 93 21.49 16.85 -2.61
CA VAL A 93 20.49 15.94 -3.21
C VAL A 93 19.03 16.26 -2.88
N SER A 94 18.75 17.40 -2.24
CA SER A 94 17.42 17.78 -1.70
C SER A 94 16.20 17.54 -2.63
N PRO A 95 16.20 17.91 -3.93
CA PRO A 95 15.06 17.62 -4.81
C PRO A 95 14.98 16.15 -5.25
N LEU A 96 16.12 15.45 -5.34
CA LEU A 96 16.19 14.04 -5.73
C LEU A 96 15.58 13.14 -4.65
N THR A 97 15.76 13.48 -3.38
CA THR A 97 15.19 12.74 -2.25
C THR A 97 13.65 12.81 -2.23
N TRP A 98 13.08 13.96 -2.62
CA TRP A 98 11.64 14.13 -2.78
C TRP A 98 11.08 13.32 -3.95
N LEU A 99 11.75 13.36 -5.12
CA LEU A 99 11.36 12.55 -6.28
C LEU A 99 11.43 11.04 -5.99
N TRP A 100 12.44 10.61 -5.24
CA TRP A 100 12.62 9.22 -4.83
C TRP A 100 11.54 8.74 -3.86
N THR A 101 11.22 9.54 -2.83
CA THR A 101 10.17 9.17 -1.85
C THR A 101 8.79 9.05 -2.48
N ILE A 102 8.48 9.90 -3.48
CA ILE A 102 7.23 9.82 -4.24
C ILE A 102 7.21 8.63 -5.21
N SER A 103 8.35 8.32 -5.86
CA SER A 103 8.43 7.23 -6.84
C SER A 103 8.51 5.83 -6.21
N GLY A 104 8.91 5.69 -4.94
CA GLY A 104 9.02 4.40 -4.24
C GLY A 104 7.75 3.56 -4.25
N SER A 105 6.58 4.20 -4.12
CA SER A 105 5.27 3.53 -4.16
C SER A 105 4.95 2.96 -5.55
N MET A 106 5.28 3.70 -6.62
CA MET A 106 5.13 3.21 -8.00
C MET A 106 6.12 2.10 -8.33
N ILE A 107 7.37 2.22 -7.88
CA ILE A 107 8.42 1.22 -8.11
C ILE A 107 8.05 -0.10 -7.44
N THR A 108 7.55 -0.06 -6.20
CA THR A 108 7.11 -1.27 -5.49
C THR A 108 5.99 -1.98 -6.24
N LEU A 109 5.02 -1.22 -6.73
CA LEU A 109 3.91 -1.76 -7.52
C LEU A 109 4.38 -2.31 -8.87
N ALA A 110 5.40 -1.72 -9.48
CA ALA A 110 6.03 -2.23 -10.70
C ALA A 110 6.80 -3.54 -10.45
N LEU A 111 7.53 -3.64 -9.34
CA LEU A 111 8.27 -4.85 -8.96
C LEU A 111 7.33 -6.00 -8.60
N TYR A 112 6.27 -5.73 -7.83
CA TYR A 112 5.27 -6.73 -7.49
C TYR A 112 4.64 -7.35 -8.74
N GLN A 113 4.26 -6.51 -9.71
CA GLN A 113 3.65 -6.98 -10.94
C GLN A 113 4.62 -7.65 -11.90
N LYS A 114 5.88 -7.20 -11.97
CA LYS A 114 6.90 -7.94 -12.73
C LYS A 114 7.05 -9.38 -12.24
N ARG A 115 6.86 -9.62 -10.93
CA ARG A 115 6.91 -10.97 -10.35
C ARG A 115 5.60 -11.75 -10.53
N LYS A 116 4.46 -11.07 -10.63
CA LYS A 116 3.13 -11.70 -10.76
C LYS A 116 2.25 -10.93 -11.77
N PRO A 117 2.46 -11.12 -13.09
CA PRO A 117 1.70 -10.41 -14.12
C PRO A 117 0.23 -10.85 -14.21
N LEU A 118 -0.11 -12.02 -13.64
CA LEU A 118 -1.45 -12.62 -13.70
C LEU A 118 -2.35 -12.24 -12.51
N ALA A 119 -1.82 -11.57 -11.48
CA ALA A 119 -2.59 -11.17 -10.31
C ALA A 119 -3.66 -10.13 -10.67
N TRP A 120 -4.86 -10.27 -10.11
CA TRP A 120 -5.93 -9.30 -10.34
C TRP A 120 -5.63 -8.01 -9.57
N MET A 121 -5.75 -6.88 -10.26
CA MET A 121 -5.34 -5.58 -9.75
C MET A 121 -6.48 -4.60 -9.93
N ASP A 122 -7.21 -4.37 -8.84
CA ASP A 122 -8.24 -3.33 -8.75
C ASP A 122 -7.70 -2.13 -7.97
N ALA A 123 -8.35 -0.96 -8.10
CA ALA A 123 -8.00 0.25 -7.36
C ALA A 123 -8.01 0.02 -5.84
N GLY A 124 -8.98 -0.75 -5.33
CA GLY A 124 -9.04 -1.12 -3.91
C GLY A 124 -7.87 -1.99 -3.45
N ILE A 125 -7.44 -2.95 -4.27
CA ILE A 125 -6.27 -3.79 -3.99
C ILE A 125 -5.00 -2.94 -4.02
N GLY A 126 -4.89 -2.06 -5.01
CA GLY A 126 -3.79 -1.11 -5.13
C GLY A 126 -3.66 -0.20 -3.91
N ALA A 127 -4.78 0.31 -3.38
CA ALA A 127 -4.80 1.12 -2.17
C ALA A 127 -4.29 0.33 -0.94
N ARG A 128 -4.75 -0.92 -0.76
CA ARG A 128 -4.30 -1.77 0.36
C ARG A 128 -2.81 -2.07 0.29
N ILE A 129 -2.28 -2.37 -0.90
CA ILE A 129 -0.84 -2.54 -1.10
C ILE A 129 -0.11 -1.22 -0.79
N GLY A 130 -0.66 -0.09 -1.22
CA GLY A 130 -0.15 1.25 -0.89
C GLY A 130 -0.02 1.51 0.61
N VAL A 131 -1.01 1.10 1.42
CA VAL A 131 -0.94 1.19 2.89
C VAL A 131 0.23 0.36 3.43
N VAL A 132 0.37 -0.91 2.99
CA VAL A 132 1.44 -1.79 3.44
C VAL A 132 2.81 -1.22 3.09
N VAL A 133 2.96 -0.66 1.89
CA VAL A 133 4.19 0.01 1.44
C VAL A 133 4.48 1.24 2.28
N GLY A 134 3.47 2.09 2.54
CA GLY A 134 3.62 3.27 3.37
C GLY A 134 4.03 2.93 4.81
N LEU A 135 3.43 1.90 5.42
CA LEU A 135 3.81 1.43 6.76
C LEU A 135 5.23 0.87 6.80
N ALA A 136 5.62 0.07 5.81
CA ALA A 136 6.98 -0.43 5.69
C ALA A 136 8.00 0.72 5.54
N LEU A 137 7.68 1.73 4.71
CA LEU A 137 8.53 2.91 4.53
C LEU A 137 8.68 3.71 5.82
N VAL A 138 7.57 4.04 6.50
CA VAL A 138 7.59 4.81 7.74
C VAL A 138 8.38 4.08 8.84
N SER A 139 8.15 2.78 9.00
CA SER A 139 8.85 1.97 10.00
C SER A 139 10.35 1.84 9.70
N CYS A 140 10.74 1.51 8.46
CA CYS A 140 12.15 1.44 8.08
C CYS A 140 12.84 2.80 8.21
N LEU A 141 12.18 3.90 7.85
CA LEU A 141 12.72 5.25 7.99
C LEU A 141 12.89 5.63 9.46
N ALA A 142 11.91 5.34 10.33
CA ALA A 142 12.02 5.58 11.76
C ALA A 142 13.23 4.86 12.37
N VAL A 143 13.38 3.57 12.05
CA VAL A 143 14.50 2.75 12.55
C VAL A 143 15.83 3.25 12.01
N ALA A 144 15.91 3.59 10.72
CA ALA A 144 17.13 4.09 10.10
C ALA A 144 17.55 5.45 10.68
N MET A 145 16.61 6.36 10.89
CA MET A 145 16.86 7.68 11.50
C MET A 145 17.29 7.54 12.96
N ALA A 146 16.61 6.69 13.74
CA ALA A 146 16.97 6.42 15.13
C ALA A 146 18.37 5.79 15.23
N GLY A 147 18.67 4.81 14.38
CA GLY A 147 19.98 4.16 14.32
C GLY A 147 21.09 5.14 13.90
N ALA A 148 20.84 5.97 12.88
CA ALA A 148 21.77 7.00 12.44
C ALA A 148 22.04 8.04 13.54
N GLY A 149 21.00 8.45 14.27
CA GLY A 149 21.12 9.34 15.43
C GLY A 149 21.95 8.71 16.56
N LEU A 150 21.75 7.42 16.84
CA LEU A 150 22.52 6.68 17.85
C LEU A 150 24.00 6.61 17.47
N VAL A 151 24.31 6.30 16.20
CA VAL A 151 25.68 6.28 15.67
C VAL A 151 26.29 7.68 15.68
N ALA A 152 25.53 8.72 15.34
CA ALA A 152 26.01 10.09 15.38
C ALA A 152 26.34 10.53 16.82
N ARG A 153 25.52 10.13 17.80
CA ARG A 153 25.69 10.46 19.22
C ARG A 153 26.85 9.70 19.86
N PHE A 154 26.87 8.37 19.75
CA PHE A 154 27.83 7.54 20.48
C PHE A 154 29.05 7.14 19.66
N GLY A 155 28.93 7.04 18.33
CA GLY A 155 30.04 6.69 17.45
C GLY A 155 30.88 7.89 17.03
N LEU A 156 30.22 8.93 16.52
CA LEU A 156 30.89 10.08 15.91
C LEU A 156 31.04 11.29 16.85
N HIS A 157 30.44 11.26 18.05
CA HIS A 157 30.38 12.38 19.00
C HIS A 157 29.93 13.71 18.35
N ASN A 158 29.15 13.63 17.26
CA ASN A 158 28.86 14.76 16.39
C ASN A 158 27.48 15.39 16.66
N MET A 159 26.94 15.18 17.86
CA MET A 159 25.60 15.65 18.21
C MET A 159 25.51 17.17 18.33
N ALA A 160 26.64 17.84 18.60
CA ALA A 160 26.70 19.29 18.69
C ALA A 160 26.24 19.98 17.39
N GLY A 161 26.58 19.43 16.21
CA GLY A 161 26.15 19.98 14.93
C GLY A 161 24.65 19.81 14.67
N PHE A 162 24.10 18.64 15.02
CA PHE A 162 22.67 18.36 14.82
C PHE A 162 21.78 19.15 15.79
N ASP A 163 22.18 19.27 17.05
CA ASP A 163 21.49 20.11 18.03
C ASP A 163 21.62 21.59 17.70
N ALA A 164 22.77 22.03 17.15
CA ALA A 164 22.95 23.40 16.71
C ALA A 164 22.02 23.75 15.53
N GLU A 165 21.93 22.87 14.52
CA GLU A 165 21.02 23.08 13.39
C GLU A 165 19.55 23.10 13.83
N LEU A 166 19.15 22.16 14.70
CA LEU A 166 17.80 22.15 15.26
C LEU A 166 17.50 23.41 16.07
N THR A 167 18.45 23.84 16.91
CA THR A 167 18.28 25.05 17.71
C THR A 167 18.19 26.27 16.80
N GLN A 168 19.04 26.36 15.77
CA GLN A 168 19.05 27.46 14.82
C GLN A 168 17.75 27.55 14.00
N THR A 169 17.22 26.42 13.54
CA THR A 169 15.93 26.37 12.85
C THR A 169 14.78 26.77 13.76
N LEU A 170 14.78 26.31 15.01
CA LEU A 170 13.76 26.67 16.01
C LEU A 170 13.81 28.17 16.34
N HIS A 171 15.00 28.73 16.54
CA HIS A 171 15.19 30.17 16.72
C HIS A 171 14.64 30.96 15.53
N ALA A 172 14.96 30.57 14.29
CA ALA A 172 14.46 31.25 13.11
C ALA A 172 12.92 31.21 12.99
N GLN A 173 12.27 30.11 13.38
CA GLN A 173 10.81 30.00 13.40
C GLN A 173 10.18 30.88 14.49
N VAL A 174 10.77 30.90 15.69
CA VAL A 174 10.31 31.72 16.81
C VAL A 174 10.46 33.21 16.51
N GLU A 175 11.60 33.64 15.95
CA GLU A 175 11.80 35.03 15.53
C GLU A 175 10.79 35.45 14.46
N LYS A 176 10.50 34.56 13.50
CA LYS A 176 9.50 34.81 12.47
C LYS A 176 8.08 34.92 13.05
N ALA A 177 7.75 34.11 14.05
CA ALA A 177 6.46 34.16 14.75
C ALA A 177 6.36 35.40 15.66
N ALA A 178 7.46 35.77 16.33
CA ALA A 178 7.54 36.97 17.16
C ALA A 178 7.35 38.26 16.35
N ALA A 179 7.77 38.27 15.09
CA ALA A 179 7.56 39.39 14.17
C ALA A 179 6.08 39.61 13.81
N THR A 180 5.22 38.58 13.90
CA THR A 180 3.79 38.68 13.62
C THR A 180 2.94 38.73 14.88
N THR A 181 3.38 38.14 15.99
CA THR A 181 2.67 38.16 17.28
C THR A 181 3.68 38.11 18.43
N PRO A 182 3.77 39.16 19.28
CA PRO A 182 4.66 39.14 20.43
C PRO A 182 4.14 38.12 21.47
N GLU A 183 4.84 37.01 21.60
CA GLU A 183 4.49 35.94 22.54
C GLU A 183 5.01 36.24 23.96
N PRO A 184 4.34 35.75 25.02
CA PRO A 184 4.81 35.89 26.40
C PRO A 184 6.16 35.18 26.61
N PRO A 185 7.07 35.73 27.44
CA PRO A 185 8.41 35.17 27.65
C PRO A 185 8.39 33.74 28.23
N ASP A 186 7.32 33.38 28.95
CA ASP A 186 7.14 32.03 29.50
C ASP A 186 6.89 30.97 28.40
N VAL A 187 6.16 31.34 27.33
CA VAL A 187 5.90 30.44 26.19
C VAL A 187 7.18 30.22 25.40
N VAL A 188 7.95 31.29 25.17
CA VAL A 188 9.25 31.22 24.50
C VAL A 188 10.24 30.34 25.29
N ARG A 189 10.26 30.46 26.63
CA ARG A 189 11.09 29.59 27.48
C ARG A 189 10.67 28.12 27.39
N PHE A 190 9.37 27.85 27.35
CA PHE A 190 8.84 26.50 27.16
C PHE A 190 9.21 25.92 25.78
N LEU A 191 9.13 26.71 24.71
CA LEU A 191 9.51 26.29 23.36
C LEU A 191 10.98 25.85 23.25
N TYR A 192 11.86 26.45 24.04
CA TYR A 192 13.27 26.06 24.09
C TYR A 192 13.56 24.84 24.98
N SER A 193 12.58 24.34 25.73
CA SER A 193 12.75 23.17 26.59
C SER A 193 13.07 21.89 25.79
N PRO A 194 13.81 20.94 26.37
CA PRO A 194 14.10 19.67 25.72
C PRO A 194 12.83 18.85 25.46
N GLU A 195 11.82 18.93 26.33
CA GLU A 195 10.55 18.23 26.11
C GLU A 195 9.80 18.79 24.90
N ALA A 196 9.75 20.12 24.75
CA ALA A 196 9.12 20.77 23.60
C ALA A 196 9.83 20.42 22.28
N ARG A 197 11.17 20.39 22.27
CA ARG A 197 11.95 19.98 21.08
C ARG A 197 11.63 18.55 20.65
N ALA A 198 11.60 17.61 21.61
CA ALA A 198 11.23 16.23 21.33
C ALA A 198 9.79 16.12 20.79
N GLY A 199 8.86 16.89 21.38
CA GLY A 199 7.48 16.98 20.93
C GLY A 199 7.35 17.49 19.50
N ILE A 200 8.05 18.57 19.14
CA ILE A 200 8.06 19.15 17.78
C ILE A 200 8.62 18.14 16.77
N MET A 201 9.72 17.45 17.11
CA MET A 201 10.30 16.41 16.25
C MET A 201 9.33 15.25 16.02
N LEU A 202 8.68 14.78 17.08
CA LEU A 202 7.71 13.68 17.01
C LEU A 202 6.47 14.08 16.22
N ALA A 203 5.97 15.31 16.42
CA ALA A 203 4.86 15.87 15.65
C ALA A 203 5.21 16.01 14.16
N GLY A 204 6.41 16.52 13.85
CA GLY A 204 6.90 16.63 12.48
C GLY A 204 7.03 15.25 11.81
N PHE A 205 7.58 14.26 12.51
CA PHE A 205 7.67 12.90 12.01
C PHE A 205 6.29 12.26 11.79
N ALA A 206 5.35 12.47 12.72
CA ALA A 206 3.98 11.99 12.60
C ALA A 206 3.26 12.62 11.39
N MET A 207 3.43 13.94 11.19
CA MET A 207 2.86 14.65 10.04
C MET A 207 3.42 14.11 8.72
N VAL A 208 4.75 13.98 8.60
CA VAL A 208 5.40 13.43 7.39
C VAL A 208 4.97 11.98 7.15
N SER A 209 4.87 11.18 8.20
CA SER A 209 4.38 9.79 8.11
C SER A 209 2.95 9.73 7.60
N GLY A 210 2.07 10.61 8.08
CA GLY A 210 0.69 10.73 7.59
C GLY A 210 0.65 11.07 6.10
N VAL A 211 1.44 12.06 5.66
CA VAL A 211 1.53 12.44 4.24
C VAL A 211 2.06 11.29 3.39
N LEU A 212 3.11 10.59 3.83
CA LEU A 212 3.66 9.44 3.12
C LEU A 212 2.66 8.29 3.00
N LEU A 213 1.89 8.03 4.05
CA LEU A 213 0.81 7.05 4.02
C LEU A 213 -0.24 7.43 2.99
N VAL A 214 -0.75 8.67 3.03
CA VAL A 214 -1.74 9.16 2.07
C VAL A 214 -1.21 9.06 0.63
N LEU A 215 0.00 9.57 0.36
CA LEU A 215 0.61 9.48 -0.97
C LEU A 215 0.83 8.04 -1.42
N SER A 216 1.21 7.14 -0.52
CA SER A 216 1.39 5.71 -0.84
C SER A 216 0.06 5.02 -1.15
N THR A 217 -1.00 5.33 -0.39
CA THR A 217 -2.34 4.80 -0.67
C THR A 217 -2.87 5.28 -2.02
N VAL A 218 -2.75 6.58 -2.30
CA VAL A 218 -3.18 7.20 -3.55
C VAL A 218 -2.36 6.66 -4.73
N GLY A 219 -1.04 6.61 -4.60
CA GLY A 219 -0.15 6.05 -5.63
C GLY A 219 -0.42 4.57 -5.90
N GLY A 220 -0.72 3.79 -4.86
CA GLY A 220 -1.14 2.40 -4.98
C GLY A 220 -2.49 2.26 -5.70
N ALA A 221 -3.47 3.08 -5.33
CA ALA A 221 -4.80 3.09 -5.96
C ALA A 221 -4.73 3.47 -7.44
N LEU A 222 -4.02 4.55 -7.79
CA LEU A 222 -3.78 4.96 -9.18
C LEU A 222 -3.05 3.87 -9.96
N GLY A 223 -2.02 3.27 -9.38
CA GLY A 223 -1.27 2.19 -10.02
C GLY A 223 -2.13 0.94 -10.25
N GLY A 224 -3.09 0.65 -9.38
CA GLY A 224 -4.11 -0.39 -9.59
C GLY A 224 -5.06 -0.02 -10.74
N PHE A 225 -5.63 1.18 -10.69
CA PHE A 225 -6.59 1.68 -11.68
C PHE A 225 -6.02 1.75 -13.10
N MET A 226 -4.83 2.31 -13.29
CA MET A 226 -4.19 2.45 -14.61
C MET A 226 -3.95 1.10 -15.28
N ARG A 227 -3.83 0.03 -14.50
CA ARG A 227 -3.47 -1.30 -14.97
C ARG A 227 -4.67 -2.23 -15.13
N MET A 228 -5.79 -1.94 -14.46
CA MET A 228 -7.10 -2.53 -14.73
C MET A 228 -7.53 -2.32 -16.20
N ARG A 229 -7.23 -1.14 -16.77
CA ARG A 229 -7.60 -0.80 -18.16
C ARG A 229 -6.92 -1.63 -19.25
N ARG A 230 -5.84 -2.37 -18.96
CA ARG A 230 -5.12 -3.16 -19.99
C ARG A 230 -5.75 -4.53 -20.29
N LYS A 231 -6.79 -4.95 -19.56
CA LYS A 231 -7.45 -6.26 -19.77
C LYS A 231 -8.77 -6.22 -20.55
N VAL A 232 -9.23 -5.05 -21.04
CA VAL A 232 -10.51 -4.93 -21.79
C VAL A 232 -10.29 -4.90 -23.32
N SER A 233 -9.13 -5.35 -23.81
CA SER A 233 -8.89 -5.49 -25.25
C SER A 233 -8.15 -6.78 -25.54
N ALA A 234 -8.89 -7.89 -25.47
CA ALA A 234 -8.58 -9.15 -26.13
C ALA A 234 -9.91 -9.84 -26.43
#